data_AF-A0A7L7M7I0-F1
#
_entry.id   AF-A0A7L7M7I0-F1
#
_cell.length_a   1.000
_cell.length_b   1.000
_cell.length_c   1.000
_cell.angle_alpha   90.00
_cell.angle_beta   90.00
_cell.angle_gamma   90.00
#
_symmetry.space_group_name_H-M   'P 1'
#
loop_
_entity.id
_entity.type
_entity.pdbx_description
1 polymer ?
#
loop_
_entity_poly.entity_id
_entity_poly.type
_entity_poly.pdbx_seq_one_letter_code
_entity_poly.pdbx_strand_id
1 'polypeptide(L)'
;MLPIRSDLSSGWADSIYYAVDQGASVINISVWSSRGSSQDAEAMAYALEKDVLVVTASGNEGESGSIGYPGWYPGVLTVGAVDEEGEIWSKSNYGSEVMLTAPGVGILTPKAGNSGSAYHVSDGTSSSAAHVSAAAALIRAKYPDLTAGQVVNRLTKTAGLPDSAKGTSLPDEKYGYGYIRPLAALTENIPAGSKYGPLKVPESLQSSSPESGSGGDSGSDSGAGSNNTLKRILVFVVAPVFLLLVVVTIVFVIVRIFRRKNNRTQTESGWHGSQQGQPSPYGQAVPPGNTGGFPPQQQGSNQNQSSGPWGP
;
A
#
# COMPACT_ATOMS: atom_id res chain seq x y z
N MET A 1 -8.89 4.91 4.58
CA MET A 1 -9.41 3.53 4.59
C MET A 1 -10.85 3.59 4.08
N LEU A 2 -11.19 2.79 3.07
CA LEU A 2 -12.54 2.72 2.51
C LEU A 2 -13.14 1.35 2.85
N PRO A 3 -14.18 1.27 3.69
CA PRO A 3 -14.83 -0.02 3.96
C PRO A 3 -15.65 -0.47 2.76
N ILE A 4 -15.51 -1.75 2.38
CA ILE A 4 -16.32 -2.39 1.34
C ILE A 4 -17.29 -3.33 2.04
N ARG A 5 -18.58 -3.22 1.69
CA ARG A 5 -19.58 -4.20 2.13
C ARG A 5 -19.57 -5.35 1.13
N SER A 6 -19.18 -6.54 1.60
CA SER A 6 -19.12 -7.75 0.79
C SER A 6 -20.20 -8.73 1.24
N ASP A 7 -20.89 -9.35 0.29
CA ASP A 7 -21.69 -10.54 0.56
C ASP A 7 -20.81 -11.79 0.41
N LEU A 8 -20.31 -12.27 1.55
CA LEU A 8 -19.40 -13.42 1.59
C LEU A 8 -20.06 -14.74 1.16
N SER A 9 -21.39 -14.78 0.97
CA SER A 9 -22.06 -15.96 0.41
C SER A 9 -21.70 -16.21 -1.06
N SER A 10 -21.25 -15.16 -1.76
CA SER A 10 -20.82 -15.19 -3.16
C SER A 10 -19.30 -15.26 -3.36
N GLY A 11 -18.53 -15.32 -2.27
CA GLY A 11 -17.06 -15.24 -2.29
C GLY A 11 -16.53 -13.83 -2.03
N TRP A 12 -15.27 -13.60 -2.38
CA TRP A 12 -14.55 -12.33 -2.18
C TRP A 12 -14.17 -11.64 -3.50
N ALA A 13 -14.25 -12.37 -4.62
CA ALA A 13 -13.78 -11.91 -5.93
C ALA A 13 -14.23 -10.50 -6.30
N ASP A 14 -15.55 -10.25 -6.31
CA ASP A 14 -16.11 -8.94 -6.70
C ASP A 14 -15.61 -7.79 -5.81
N SER A 15 -15.52 -8.02 -4.50
CA SER A 15 -15.00 -7.03 -3.55
C SER A 15 -13.52 -6.75 -3.75
N ILE A 16 -12.73 -7.76 -4.11
CA ILE A 16 -11.32 -7.62 -4.41
C ILE A 16 -11.13 -6.84 -5.71
N TYR A 17 -11.82 -7.22 -6.79
CA TYR A 17 -11.80 -6.48 -8.05
C TYR A 17 -12.18 -5.02 -7.84
N TYR A 18 -13.30 -4.78 -7.15
CA TYR A 18 -13.75 -3.42 -6.84
C TYR A 18 -12.69 -2.63 -6.06
N ALA A 19 -12.09 -3.21 -5.02
CA ALA A 19 -11.06 -2.52 -4.23
C ALA A 19 -9.86 -2.11 -5.10
N VAL A 20 -9.36 -3.05 -5.92
CA VAL A 20 -8.23 -2.82 -6.82
C VAL A 20 -8.57 -1.74 -7.85
N ASP A 21 -9.74 -1.83 -8.48
CA ASP A 21 -10.17 -0.89 -9.52
C ASP A 21 -10.48 0.51 -8.97
N GLN A 22 -10.81 0.62 -7.69
CA GLN A 22 -10.92 1.90 -6.96
C GLN A 22 -9.57 2.43 -6.46
N GLY A 23 -8.45 1.80 -6.82
CA GLY A 23 -7.10 2.27 -6.53
C GLY A 23 -6.60 1.92 -5.13
N ALA A 24 -7.15 0.87 -4.49
CA ALA A 24 -6.57 0.38 -3.25
C ALA A 24 -5.14 -0.12 -3.47
N SER A 25 -4.20 0.31 -2.64
CA SER A 25 -2.83 -0.20 -2.62
C SER A 25 -2.65 -1.34 -1.61
N VAL A 26 -3.52 -1.43 -0.61
CA VAL A 26 -3.52 -2.50 0.40
C VAL A 26 -4.95 -2.90 0.68
N ILE A 27 -5.24 -4.20 0.69
CA ILE A 27 -6.53 -4.77 1.04
C ILE A 27 -6.35 -5.61 2.30
N ASN A 28 -7.14 -5.32 3.33
CA ASN A 28 -7.17 -6.11 4.56
C ASN A 28 -8.41 -7.02 4.56
N ILE A 29 -8.21 -8.33 4.61
CA ILE A 29 -9.27 -9.34 4.69
C ILE A 29 -9.11 -10.09 6.01
N SER A 30 -9.80 -9.63 7.06
CA SER A 30 -9.74 -10.25 8.39
C SER A 30 -10.88 -11.25 8.63
N VAL A 31 -11.21 -12.04 7.60
CA VAL A 31 -12.21 -13.11 7.59
C VAL A 31 -11.67 -14.25 6.74
N TRP A 32 -12.05 -15.47 7.08
CA TRP A 32 -11.59 -16.66 6.37
C TRP A 32 -12.75 -17.57 6.01
N SER A 33 -12.51 -18.49 5.08
CA SER A 33 -13.37 -19.65 4.86
C SER A 33 -12.52 -20.90 4.62
N SER A 34 -13.11 -22.08 4.74
CA SER A 34 -12.42 -23.35 4.49
C SER A 34 -12.10 -23.60 3.01
N ARG A 35 -12.63 -22.78 2.08
CA ARG A 35 -12.51 -22.98 0.63
C ARG A 35 -12.42 -21.66 -0.13
N GLY A 36 -11.48 -21.56 -1.07
CA GLY A 36 -11.52 -20.53 -2.12
C GLY A 36 -12.24 -21.05 -3.36
N SER A 37 -12.93 -20.17 -4.08
CA SER A 37 -13.40 -20.45 -5.45
C SER A 37 -12.31 -20.14 -6.49
N SER A 38 -12.49 -20.60 -7.73
CA SER A 38 -11.59 -20.21 -8.83
C SER A 38 -11.67 -18.70 -9.10
N GLN A 39 -12.85 -18.10 -8.95
CA GLN A 39 -13.03 -16.65 -9.08
C GLN A 39 -12.27 -15.87 -8.02
N ASP A 40 -12.24 -16.36 -6.77
CA ASP A 40 -11.46 -15.73 -5.71
C ASP A 40 -9.96 -15.82 -6.01
N ALA A 41 -9.49 -16.98 -6.49
CA ALA A 41 -8.11 -17.17 -6.90
C ALA A 41 -7.71 -16.23 -8.06
N GLU A 42 -8.58 -16.05 -9.06
CA GLU A 42 -8.36 -15.09 -10.14
C GLU A 42 -8.28 -13.65 -9.61
N ALA A 43 -9.19 -13.26 -8.71
CA ALA A 43 -9.18 -11.92 -8.12
C ALA A 43 -7.93 -11.65 -7.27
N MET A 44 -7.42 -12.66 -6.55
CA MET A 44 -6.16 -12.55 -5.81
C MET A 44 -4.95 -12.41 -6.73
N ALA A 45 -4.89 -13.21 -7.80
CA ALA A 45 -3.85 -13.08 -8.81
C ALA A 45 -3.90 -11.68 -9.45
N TYR A 46 -5.11 -11.18 -9.77
CA TYR A 46 -5.32 -9.84 -10.29
C TYR A 46 -4.82 -8.75 -9.33
N ALA A 47 -5.12 -8.87 -8.03
CA ALA A 47 -4.62 -7.93 -7.03
C ALA A 47 -3.09 -7.89 -7.01
N LEU A 48 -2.42 -9.05 -7.00
CA LEU A 48 -0.96 -9.12 -7.03
C LEU A 48 -0.37 -8.58 -8.35
N GLU A 49 -0.99 -8.90 -9.49
CA GLU A 49 -0.59 -8.39 -10.80
C GLU A 49 -0.64 -6.85 -10.85
N LYS A 50 -1.69 -6.27 -10.26
CA LYS A 50 -1.90 -4.82 -10.11
C LYS A 50 -1.09 -4.20 -8.97
N ASP A 51 -0.17 -4.95 -8.37
CA ASP A 51 0.70 -4.49 -7.30
C ASP A 51 -0.07 -4.04 -6.03
N VAL A 52 -1.21 -4.70 -5.76
CA VAL A 52 -2.02 -4.49 -4.56
C VAL A 52 -1.69 -5.58 -3.55
N LEU A 53 -1.26 -5.17 -2.35
CA LEU A 53 -0.95 -6.12 -1.27
C LEU A 53 -2.23 -6.56 -0.57
N VAL A 54 -2.52 -7.85 -0.58
CA VAL A 54 -3.58 -8.45 0.24
C VAL A 54 -2.98 -8.96 1.54
N VAL A 55 -3.53 -8.52 2.67
CA VAL A 55 -3.15 -8.91 4.04
C VAL A 55 -4.33 -9.61 4.69
N THR A 56 -4.08 -10.73 5.37
CA THR A 56 -5.12 -11.51 6.04
C THR A 56 -4.71 -11.99 7.42
N ALA A 57 -5.72 -12.25 8.24
CA ALA A 57 -5.58 -12.88 9.55
C ALA A 57 -5.31 -14.39 9.40
N SER A 58 -4.52 -14.98 10.31
CA SER A 58 -4.25 -16.43 10.30
C SER A 58 -5.40 -17.29 10.83
N GLY A 59 -6.25 -16.75 11.72
CA GLY A 59 -7.33 -17.48 12.41
C GLY A 59 -7.19 -17.46 13.93
N ASN A 60 -8.24 -17.86 14.65
CA ASN A 60 -8.38 -17.66 16.10
C ASN A 60 -8.67 -18.97 16.88
N GLU A 61 -8.25 -20.10 16.34
CA GLU A 61 -8.52 -21.44 16.87
C GLU A 61 -7.30 -22.05 17.61
N GLY A 62 -6.09 -21.52 17.40
CA GLY A 62 -4.84 -22.02 17.99
C GLY A 62 -4.31 -23.29 17.32
N GLU A 63 -4.73 -23.54 16.08
CA GLU A 63 -4.47 -24.80 15.37
C GLU A 63 -3.31 -24.70 14.37
N SER A 64 -2.56 -25.81 14.22
CA SER A 64 -1.53 -25.98 13.19
C SER A 64 -2.17 -26.33 11.85
N GLY A 65 -1.74 -25.69 10.76
CA GLY A 65 -2.18 -26.02 9.41
C GLY A 65 -3.61 -25.63 9.08
N SER A 66 -4.32 -24.95 9.99
CA SER A 66 -5.70 -24.47 9.82
C SER A 66 -5.77 -23.05 9.24
N ILE A 67 -4.84 -22.68 8.36
CA ILE A 67 -4.86 -21.38 7.68
C ILE A 67 -5.93 -21.43 6.58
N GLY A 68 -7.07 -20.79 6.83
CA GLY A 68 -8.18 -20.72 5.88
C GLY A 68 -7.89 -19.83 4.67
N TYR A 69 -8.71 -19.93 3.63
CA TYR A 69 -8.64 -18.99 2.50
C TYR A 69 -9.08 -17.60 3.01
N PRO A 70 -8.39 -16.49 2.67
CA PRO A 70 -7.33 -16.39 1.65
C PRO A 70 -5.90 -16.64 2.13
N GLY A 71 -5.66 -16.94 3.40
CA GLY A 71 -4.31 -16.98 3.99
C GLY A 71 -3.34 -18.00 3.41
N TRP A 72 -3.81 -19.09 2.83
CA TRP A 72 -2.93 -20.06 2.16
C TRP A 72 -2.70 -19.77 0.67
N TYR A 73 -3.37 -18.76 0.10
CA TYR A 73 -3.23 -18.44 -1.32
C TYR A 73 -1.86 -17.80 -1.61
N PRO A 74 -1.11 -18.26 -2.63
CA PRO A 74 0.17 -17.64 -3.00
C PRO A 74 0.02 -16.15 -3.35
N GLY A 75 0.80 -15.31 -2.67
CA GLY A 75 0.81 -13.86 -2.90
C GLY A 75 0.14 -13.05 -1.80
N VAL A 76 -0.55 -13.73 -0.88
CA VAL A 76 -1.19 -13.12 0.29
C VAL A 76 -0.20 -13.05 1.46
N LEU A 77 -0.27 -11.95 2.22
CA LEU A 77 0.47 -11.78 3.47
C LEU A 77 -0.39 -12.21 4.66
N THR A 78 -0.12 -13.39 5.21
CA THR A 78 -0.84 -13.95 6.37
C THR A 78 -0.16 -13.57 7.67
N VAL A 79 -0.98 -13.12 8.63
CA VAL A 79 -0.51 -12.49 9.87
C VAL A 79 -1.05 -13.21 11.10
N GLY A 80 -0.14 -13.67 11.96
CA GLY A 80 -0.44 -14.21 13.28
C GLY A 80 -0.49 -13.13 14.38
N ALA A 81 -0.96 -13.52 15.57
CA ALA A 81 -1.13 -12.61 16.70
C ALA A 81 -0.08 -12.84 17.79
N VAL A 82 0.43 -11.74 18.32
CA VAL A 82 1.23 -11.69 19.55
C VAL A 82 0.57 -10.80 20.60
N ASP A 83 0.94 -10.99 21.86
CA ASP A 83 0.61 -10.09 22.97
C ASP A 83 1.60 -8.91 23.09
N GLU A 84 1.51 -8.16 24.20
CA GLU A 84 2.33 -6.96 24.43
C GLU A 84 3.81 -7.29 24.68
N GLU A 85 4.10 -8.49 25.18
CA GLU A 85 5.45 -9.04 25.32
C GLU A 85 6.03 -9.55 23.99
N GLY A 86 5.20 -9.66 22.96
CA GLY A 86 5.57 -10.22 21.67
C GLY A 86 5.49 -11.74 21.63
N GLU A 87 4.90 -12.38 22.63
CA GLU A 87 4.67 -13.82 22.69
C GLU A 87 3.47 -14.22 21.83
N ILE A 88 3.51 -15.40 21.23
CA ILE A 88 2.41 -15.90 20.39
C ILE A 88 1.15 -16.05 21.23
N TRP A 89 0.07 -15.42 20.76
CA TRP A 89 -1.25 -15.63 21.34
C TRP A 89 -1.68 -17.09 21.15
N SER A 90 -2.10 -17.75 22.22
CA SER A 90 -2.40 -19.19 22.22
C SER A 90 -3.48 -19.62 21.22
N LYS A 91 -4.32 -18.69 20.78
CA LYS A 91 -5.36 -18.92 19.77
C LYS A 91 -4.96 -18.49 18.36
N SER A 92 -3.76 -17.99 18.13
CA SER A 92 -3.29 -17.69 16.78
C SER A 92 -3.08 -19.00 16.02
N ASN A 93 -3.79 -19.20 14.92
CA ASN A 93 -3.47 -20.31 14.00
C ASN A 93 -2.07 -20.10 13.40
N TYR A 94 -1.40 -21.20 13.09
CA TYR A 94 -0.01 -21.21 12.66
C TYR A 94 0.25 -22.24 11.56
N GLY A 95 1.31 -22.03 10.78
CA GLY A 95 1.65 -22.83 9.61
C GLY A 95 2.67 -22.12 8.71
N SER A 96 3.10 -22.80 7.66
CA SER A 96 4.10 -22.28 6.71
C SER A 96 3.69 -21.02 5.96
N GLU A 97 2.40 -20.67 6.02
CA GLU A 97 1.77 -19.51 5.43
C GLU A 97 1.98 -18.23 6.26
N VAL A 98 2.15 -18.35 7.58
CA VAL A 98 2.34 -17.20 8.46
C VAL A 98 3.69 -16.55 8.16
N MET A 99 3.65 -15.29 7.74
CA MET A 99 4.86 -14.56 7.34
C MET A 99 5.29 -13.55 8.39
N LEU A 100 4.35 -12.97 9.13
CA LEU A 100 4.60 -11.95 10.14
C LEU A 100 3.62 -12.13 11.29
N THR A 101 3.96 -11.56 12.44
CA THR A 101 3.01 -11.35 13.52
C THR A 101 2.83 -9.87 13.83
N ALA A 102 1.77 -9.55 14.57
CA ALA A 102 1.53 -8.20 15.07
C ALA A 102 0.64 -8.25 16.33
N PRO A 103 0.58 -7.16 17.12
CA PRO A 103 -0.28 -7.09 18.30
C PRO A 103 -1.73 -7.48 17.97
N GLY A 104 -2.20 -8.51 18.67
CA GLY A 104 -3.55 -9.05 18.53
C GLY A 104 -4.25 -9.35 19.85
N VAL A 105 -3.59 -9.15 20.99
CA VAL A 105 -4.17 -9.36 22.33
C VAL A 105 -4.36 -8.01 23.02
N GLY A 106 -5.47 -7.84 23.73
CA GLY A 106 -5.74 -6.62 24.50
C GLY A 106 -6.01 -5.39 23.64
N ILE A 107 -6.51 -5.55 22.41
CA ILE A 107 -6.64 -4.45 21.46
C ILE A 107 -7.92 -3.66 21.71
N LEU A 108 -7.78 -2.37 22.02
CA LEU A 108 -8.90 -1.43 22.13
C LEU A 108 -9.44 -1.09 20.74
N THR A 109 -10.67 -1.53 20.46
CA THR A 109 -11.30 -1.45 19.14
C THR A 109 -12.62 -0.67 19.20
N PRO A 110 -12.91 0.21 18.22
CA PRO A 110 -14.22 0.84 18.10
C PRO A 110 -15.34 -0.19 18.03
N LYS A 111 -16.40 0.01 18.81
CA LYS A 111 -17.58 -0.85 18.79
C LYS A 111 -18.64 -0.23 17.90
N ALA A 112 -19.15 -1.00 16.93
CA ALA A 112 -20.29 -0.57 16.13
C ALA A 112 -21.59 -0.63 16.97
N GLY A 113 -22.45 0.38 16.82
CA GLY A 113 -23.79 0.44 17.45
C GLY A 113 -23.89 1.38 18.65
N ASN A 114 -25.14 1.63 19.10
CA ASN A 114 -25.48 2.58 20.16
C ASN A 114 -25.51 1.95 21.57
N SER A 115 -24.56 1.06 21.88
CA SER A 115 -24.58 0.29 23.13
C SER A 115 -23.49 0.73 24.09
N GLY A 116 -23.76 1.79 24.88
CA GLY A 116 -23.03 2.16 26.09
C GLY A 116 -21.60 2.67 25.90
N SER A 117 -20.66 1.78 25.56
CA SER A 117 -19.26 2.11 25.32
C SER A 117 -18.97 2.15 23.82
N ALA A 118 -18.36 3.24 23.34
CA ALA A 118 -17.90 3.39 21.97
C ALA A 118 -16.72 2.47 21.61
N TYR A 119 -16.11 1.83 22.62
CA TYR A 119 -14.95 0.95 22.47
C TYR A 119 -15.13 -0.34 23.28
N HIS A 120 -14.42 -1.36 22.86
CA HIS A 120 -14.25 -2.61 23.60
C HIS A 120 -12.82 -3.12 23.42
N VAL A 121 -12.37 -3.96 24.34
CA VAL A 121 -11.09 -4.67 24.21
C VAL A 121 -11.38 -6.04 23.64
N SER A 122 -10.60 -6.45 22.64
CA SER A 122 -10.77 -7.72 21.94
C SER A 122 -9.42 -8.34 21.59
N ASP A 123 -9.40 -9.66 21.56
CA ASP A 123 -8.27 -10.43 21.05
C ASP A 123 -8.61 -10.99 19.66
N GLY A 124 -7.64 -11.05 18.76
CA GLY A 124 -7.81 -11.65 17.44
C GLY A 124 -6.70 -11.31 16.45
N THR A 125 -6.39 -12.28 15.60
CA THR A 125 -5.48 -12.10 14.44
C THR A 125 -6.04 -11.09 13.42
N SER A 126 -7.34 -10.81 13.47
CA SER A 126 -7.99 -9.71 12.74
C SER A 126 -7.36 -8.35 13.03
N SER A 127 -7.03 -8.08 14.29
CA SER A 127 -6.35 -6.84 14.70
C SER A 127 -4.90 -6.83 14.24
N SER A 128 -4.21 -7.97 14.30
CA SER A 128 -2.84 -8.13 13.81
C SER A 128 -2.74 -7.83 12.31
N ALA A 129 -3.63 -8.40 11.49
CA ALA A 129 -3.71 -8.11 10.06
C ALA A 129 -3.96 -6.62 9.75
N ALA A 130 -4.81 -5.96 10.56
CA ALA A 130 -5.06 -4.53 10.42
C ALA A 130 -3.81 -3.68 10.72
N HIS A 131 -3.05 -4.02 11.78
CA HIS A 131 -1.78 -3.35 12.10
C HIS A 131 -0.75 -3.51 10.98
N VAL A 132 -0.61 -4.72 10.41
CA VAL A 132 0.29 -4.97 9.28
C VAL A 132 -0.15 -4.20 8.03
N SER A 133 -1.46 -4.17 7.74
CA SER A 133 -2.01 -3.38 6.63
C SER A 133 -1.71 -1.89 6.78
N ALA A 134 -1.82 -1.34 7.99
CA ALA A 134 -1.48 0.04 8.28
C ALA A 134 0.03 0.31 8.11
N ALA A 135 0.89 -0.60 8.60
CA ALA A 135 2.33 -0.49 8.41
C ALA A 135 2.72 -0.53 6.93
N ALA A 136 2.12 -1.44 6.14
CA ALA A 136 2.33 -1.50 4.70
C ALA A 136 1.90 -0.20 3.99
N ALA A 137 0.74 0.36 4.36
CA ALA A 137 0.29 1.64 3.81
C ALA A 137 1.25 2.80 4.14
N LEU A 138 1.77 2.86 5.37
CA LEU A 138 2.78 3.86 5.75
C LEU A 138 4.09 3.69 4.94
N ILE A 139 4.53 2.46 4.72
CA ILE A 139 5.72 2.17 3.90
C ILE A 139 5.48 2.64 2.47
N ARG A 140 4.32 2.35 1.86
CA ARG A 140 4.00 2.81 0.50
C ARG A 140 3.87 4.34 0.41
N ALA A 141 3.37 4.99 1.47
CA ALA A 141 3.33 6.45 1.52
C ALA A 141 4.74 7.07 1.53
N LYS A 142 5.70 6.45 2.23
CA LYS A 142 7.09 6.92 2.29
C LYS A 142 7.92 6.49 1.06
N TYR A 143 7.63 5.32 0.51
CA TYR A 143 8.36 4.68 -0.58
C TYR A 143 7.37 4.26 -1.68
N PRO A 144 6.84 5.22 -2.46
CA PRO A 144 5.74 4.96 -3.41
C PRO A 144 6.12 4.05 -4.57
N ASP A 145 7.41 3.93 -4.88
CA ASP A 145 7.91 3.10 -5.98
C ASP A 145 8.13 1.62 -5.59
N LEU A 146 7.95 1.28 -4.30
CA LEU A 146 8.09 -0.12 -3.86
C LEU A 146 6.84 -0.92 -4.25
N THR A 147 7.11 -2.09 -4.81
CA THR A 147 6.08 -3.09 -5.11
C THR A 147 5.55 -3.71 -3.82
N ALA A 148 4.38 -4.34 -3.87
CA ALA A 148 3.79 -5.09 -2.76
C ALA A 148 4.80 -6.07 -2.15
N GLY A 149 5.49 -6.86 -2.98
CA GLY A 149 6.53 -7.79 -2.51
C GLY A 149 7.71 -7.10 -1.83
N GLN A 150 8.15 -5.95 -2.33
CA GLN A 150 9.24 -5.18 -1.72
C GLN A 150 8.82 -4.51 -0.41
N VAL A 151 7.55 -4.13 -0.25
CA VAL A 151 6.98 -3.70 1.02
C VAL A 151 7.03 -4.85 2.04
N VAL A 152 6.61 -6.06 1.64
CA VAL A 152 6.70 -7.24 2.52
C VAL A 152 8.15 -7.56 2.85
N ASN A 153 9.09 -7.43 1.91
CA ASN A 153 10.52 -7.59 2.18
C ASN A 153 11.01 -6.61 3.24
N ARG A 154 10.59 -5.33 3.23
CA ARG A 154 10.94 -4.39 4.31
C ARG A 154 10.37 -4.83 5.65
N LEU A 155 9.10 -5.24 5.68
CA LEU A 155 8.45 -5.70 6.91
C LEU A 155 9.16 -6.93 7.50
N THR A 156 9.51 -7.93 6.68
CA THR A 156 10.16 -9.16 7.15
C THR A 156 11.62 -8.95 7.55
N LYS A 157 12.37 -8.12 6.81
CA LYS A 157 13.78 -7.81 7.16
C LYS A 157 13.94 -6.97 8.42
N THR A 158 12.87 -6.27 8.82
CA THR A 158 12.85 -5.45 10.03
C THR A 158 11.99 -6.06 11.13
N ALA A 159 11.46 -7.27 10.98
CA ALA A 159 10.69 -7.93 12.02
C ALA A 159 11.55 -8.20 13.27
N GLY A 160 10.89 -8.24 14.43
CA GLY A 160 11.51 -8.55 15.72
C GLY A 160 11.00 -9.87 16.30
N LEU A 161 11.75 -10.43 17.24
CA LEU A 161 11.33 -11.59 18.04
C LEU A 161 11.41 -11.22 19.53
N PRO A 162 10.55 -11.81 20.38
CA PRO A 162 10.69 -11.69 21.82
C PRO A 162 11.97 -12.39 22.28
N ASP A 163 12.42 -12.08 23.50
CA ASP A 163 13.63 -12.68 24.07
C ASP A 163 13.55 -14.20 24.15
N SER A 164 12.35 -14.74 24.42
CA SER A 164 12.05 -16.17 24.47
C SER A 164 12.26 -16.91 23.14
N ALA A 165 12.19 -16.19 22.02
CA ALA A 165 12.29 -16.73 20.66
C ALA A 165 13.59 -16.30 19.95
N LYS A 166 14.55 -15.71 20.67
CA LYS A 166 15.87 -15.40 20.10
C LYS A 166 16.58 -16.67 19.66
N GLY A 167 17.06 -16.69 18.42
CA GLY A 167 17.78 -17.83 17.84
C GLY A 167 16.89 -18.86 17.14
N THR A 168 15.56 -18.64 17.12
CA THR A 168 14.65 -19.43 16.28
C THR A 168 15.04 -19.30 14.80
N SER A 169 15.02 -20.42 14.08
CA SER A 169 15.24 -20.43 12.63
C SER A 169 14.04 -19.79 11.93
N LEU A 170 14.30 -18.87 11.00
CA LEU A 170 13.26 -18.16 10.27
C LEU A 170 13.19 -18.58 8.79
N PRO A 171 11.98 -18.62 8.18
CA PRO A 171 10.69 -18.37 8.82
C PRO A 171 10.27 -19.53 9.75
N ASP A 172 9.68 -19.18 10.89
CA ASP A 172 9.08 -20.10 11.87
C ASP A 172 7.58 -20.28 11.61
N GLU A 173 6.99 -21.42 11.94
CA GLU A 173 5.57 -21.68 11.65
C GLU A 173 4.61 -20.76 12.43
N LYS A 174 5.01 -20.28 13.62
CA LYS A 174 4.18 -19.41 14.46
C LYS A 174 4.53 -17.94 14.26
N TYR A 175 5.82 -17.62 14.27
CA TYR A 175 6.30 -16.25 14.15
C TYR A 175 6.40 -15.75 12.70
N GLY A 176 6.48 -16.65 11.72
CA GLY A 176 6.95 -16.29 10.39
C GLY A 176 8.35 -15.69 10.49
N TYR A 177 8.52 -14.44 10.07
CA TYR A 177 9.76 -13.66 10.26
C TYR A 177 9.79 -12.87 11.58
N GLY A 178 8.69 -12.83 12.34
CA GLY A 178 8.56 -12.13 13.61
C GLY A 178 7.50 -11.02 13.62
N TYR A 179 7.39 -10.30 14.74
CA TYR A 179 6.44 -9.19 14.87
C TYR A 179 6.92 -7.95 14.11
N ILE A 180 5.98 -7.23 13.50
CA ILE A 180 6.31 -6.00 12.77
C ILE A 180 6.89 -4.91 13.68
N ARG A 181 7.89 -4.17 13.16
CA ARG A 181 8.43 -2.96 13.79
C ARG A 181 8.27 -1.77 12.83
N PRO A 182 7.10 -1.09 12.78
CA PRO A 182 6.81 -0.09 11.76
C PRO A 182 7.84 1.03 11.64
N LEU A 183 8.38 1.50 12.77
CA LEU A 183 9.43 2.53 12.75
C LEU A 183 10.69 2.03 12.04
N ALA A 184 11.20 0.85 12.41
CA ALA A 184 12.35 0.21 11.76
C ALA A 184 12.08 0.00 10.26
N ALA A 185 10.90 -0.52 9.92
CA ALA A 185 10.46 -0.71 8.54
C ALA A 185 10.39 0.61 7.74
N LEU A 186 10.22 1.75 8.40
CA LEU A 186 10.22 3.07 7.78
C LEU A 186 11.59 3.74 7.75
N THR A 187 12.52 3.42 8.66
CA THR A 187 13.77 4.19 8.82
C THR A 187 15.03 3.44 8.41
N GLU A 188 15.05 2.12 8.49
CA GLU A 188 16.23 1.34 8.17
C GLU A 188 16.49 1.28 6.65
N ASN A 189 17.76 1.16 6.28
CA ASN A 189 18.17 1.04 4.89
C ASN A 189 18.10 -0.44 4.46
N ILE A 190 16.94 -0.85 3.93
CA ILE A 190 16.69 -2.19 3.45
C ILE A 190 16.72 -2.20 1.92
N PRO A 191 17.58 -3.01 1.27
CA PRO A 191 17.55 -3.20 -0.18
C PRO A 191 16.16 -3.69 -0.62
N ALA A 192 15.64 -3.13 -1.73
CA ALA A 192 14.27 -3.42 -2.17
C ALA A 192 14.04 -4.93 -2.41
N GLY A 193 15.01 -5.63 -3.01
CA GLY A 193 14.89 -7.04 -3.36
C GLY A 193 14.12 -7.26 -4.66
N SER A 194 13.68 -8.50 -4.91
CA SER A 194 12.90 -8.87 -6.09
C SER A 194 11.51 -8.21 -6.09
N LYS A 195 10.87 -8.12 -7.26
CA LYS A 195 9.49 -7.59 -7.41
C LYS A 195 8.50 -8.22 -6.42
N TYR A 196 8.60 -9.52 -6.19
CA TYR A 196 7.69 -10.26 -5.31
C TYR A 196 8.22 -10.44 -3.88
N GLY A 197 9.46 -10.03 -3.60
CA GLY A 197 10.06 -10.18 -2.27
C GLY A 197 9.93 -11.61 -1.74
N PRO A 198 9.51 -11.81 -0.48
CA PRO A 198 9.28 -13.14 0.09
C PRO A 198 7.91 -13.75 -0.27
N LEU A 199 7.05 -13.05 -1.01
CA LEU A 199 5.73 -13.57 -1.37
C LEU A 199 5.88 -14.71 -2.39
N LYS A 200 5.12 -15.80 -2.18
CA LYS A 200 4.95 -16.85 -3.19
C LYS A 200 4.16 -16.30 -4.38
N VAL A 201 4.57 -16.60 -5.61
CA VAL A 201 3.86 -16.14 -6.81
C VAL A 201 2.90 -17.23 -7.28
N PRO A 202 1.61 -16.94 -7.55
CA PRO A 202 0.68 -17.93 -8.07
C PRO A 202 1.09 -18.38 -9.48
N GLU A 203 0.85 -19.64 -9.83
CA GLU A 203 1.26 -20.25 -11.11
C GLU A 203 0.77 -19.47 -12.35
N SER A 204 -0.42 -18.88 -12.27
CA SER A 204 -1.01 -18.06 -13.33
C SER A 204 -0.16 -16.84 -13.70
N LEU A 205 0.62 -16.30 -12.75
CA LEU A 205 1.52 -15.16 -12.98
C LEU A 205 2.97 -15.58 -13.27
N GLN A 206 3.30 -16.85 -13.07
CA GLN A 206 4.63 -17.38 -13.42
C GLN A 206 4.74 -17.62 -14.93
N SER A 207 3.68 -18.15 -15.55
CA SER A 207 3.65 -18.49 -16.99
C SER A 207 3.66 -17.26 -17.93
N SER A 208 3.46 -16.06 -17.41
CA SER A 208 3.42 -14.79 -18.15
C SER A 208 4.75 -14.02 -18.13
N SER A 209 5.79 -14.55 -17.47
CA SER A 209 7.16 -14.02 -17.57
C SER A 209 7.95 -14.81 -18.62
N PRO A 210 8.61 -14.17 -19.61
CA PRO A 210 9.49 -14.89 -20.52
C PRO A 210 10.72 -15.36 -19.72
N GLU A 211 10.77 -16.64 -19.37
CA GLU A 211 11.98 -17.23 -18.81
C GLU A 211 13.11 -17.19 -19.84
N SER A 212 14.22 -16.58 -19.42
CA SER A 212 15.55 -16.77 -19.99
C SER A 212 15.87 -18.27 -20.03
N GLY A 213 15.81 -18.87 -21.20
CA GLY A 213 16.23 -20.25 -21.44
C GLY A 213 17.76 -20.39 -21.35
N SER A 214 18.23 -21.04 -20.29
CA SER A 214 19.49 -21.80 -20.24
C SER A 214 19.07 -23.27 -20.33
N GLY A 215 19.23 -23.96 -21.46
CA GLY A 215 20.49 -24.61 -21.80
C GLY A 215 20.36 -26.12 -21.55
N GLY A 216 19.92 -26.86 -22.58
CA GLY A 216 19.83 -28.32 -22.58
C GLY A 216 19.99 -28.84 -24.00
N ASP A 217 21.23 -29.16 -24.35
CA ASP A 217 21.70 -29.71 -25.62
C ASP A 217 21.25 -31.17 -25.79
N SER A 218 20.68 -31.50 -26.95
CA SER A 218 20.80 -32.81 -27.60
C SER A 218 20.43 -32.64 -29.07
N GLY A 219 21.44 -32.67 -29.93
CA GLY A 219 21.31 -32.39 -31.37
C GLY A 219 20.59 -33.47 -32.18
N SER A 220 20.06 -33.05 -33.34
CA SER A 220 20.32 -33.70 -34.63
C SER A 220 19.90 -32.82 -35.79
N ASP A 221 20.88 -32.63 -36.67
CA ASP A 221 20.94 -32.14 -38.04
C ASP A 221 19.63 -31.96 -38.85
N SER A 222 19.44 -30.77 -39.46
CA SER A 222 19.27 -30.61 -40.91
C SER A 222 18.90 -29.17 -41.34
N GLY A 223 19.71 -28.59 -42.24
CA GLY A 223 19.22 -27.93 -43.45
C GLY A 223 18.72 -26.48 -43.43
N ALA A 224 19.62 -25.57 -43.82
CA ALA A 224 19.42 -24.47 -44.77
C ALA A 224 18.49 -23.27 -44.44
N GLY A 225 19.04 -22.04 -44.55
CA GLY A 225 18.26 -20.83 -44.87
C GLY A 225 18.51 -19.55 -44.05
N SER A 226 19.71 -19.34 -43.49
CA SER A 226 20.05 -18.11 -42.73
C SER A 226 20.44 -16.94 -43.64
N ASN A 227 19.44 -16.21 -44.15
CA ASN A 227 19.66 -14.90 -44.78
C ASN A 227 18.41 -14.02 -44.89
N ASN A 228 17.21 -14.56 -44.64
CA ASN A 228 15.95 -13.88 -44.97
C ASN A 228 15.22 -13.30 -43.73
N THR A 229 15.58 -13.71 -42.52
CA THR A 229 14.92 -13.29 -41.26
C THR A 229 15.41 -11.92 -40.77
N LEU A 230 16.71 -11.64 -40.88
CA LEU A 230 17.28 -10.34 -40.48
C LEU A 230 16.84 -9.18 -41.39
N LYS A 231 16.67 -9.41 -42.71
CA LYS A 231 16.14 -8.40 -43.63
C LYS A 231 14.66 -8.09 -43.39
N ARG A 232 13.86 -9.05 -42.91
CA ARG A 232 12.44 -8.81 -42.55
C ARG A 232 12.31 -8.02 -41.24
N ILE A 233 13.13 -8.31 -40.22
CA ILE A 233 13.10 -7.57 -38.95
C ILE A 233 13.55 -6.11 -39.14
N LEU A 234 14.56 -5.86 -39.98
CA LEU A 234 15.03 -4.50 -40.27
C LEU A 234 13.99 -3.65 -41.00
N VAL A 235 13.17 -4.23 -41.88
CA VAL A 235 12.15 -3.48 -42.63
C VAL A 235 10.89 -3.21 -41.79
N PHE A 236 10.46 -4.14 -40.93
CA PHE A 236 9.21 -3.98 -40.18
C PHE A 236 9.32 -3.23 -38.85
N VAL A 237 10.52 -3.12 -38.26
CA VAL A 237 10.70 -2.41 -36.97
C VAL A 237 11.40 -1.07 -37.13
N VAL A 238 12.41 -0.96 -37.99
CA VAL A 238 13.23 0.27 -38.07
C VAL A 238 12.55 1.36 -38.93
N ALA A 239 11.89 0.99 -40.03
CA ALA A 239 11.21 1.94 -40.91
C ALA A 239 10.07 2.73 -40.25
N PRO A 240 9.14 2.12 -39.47
CA PRO A 240 8.08 2.89 -38.82
C PRO A 240 8.59 3.81 -37.71
N VAL A 241 9.63 3.42 -36.97
CA VAL A 241 10.25 4.26 -35.93
C VAL A 241 10.93 5.49 -36.55
N PHE A 242 11.61 5.30 -37.69
CA PHE A 242 12.26 6.41 -38.40
C PHE A 242 11.25 7.39 -38.99
N LEU A 243 10.14 6.88 -39.55
CA LEU A 243 9.06 7.70 -40.09
C LEU A 243 8.40 8.54 -38.98
N LEU A 244 8.18 7.95 -37.80
CA LEU A 244 7.59 8.63 -36.65
C LEU A 244 8.49 9.76 -36.14
N LEU A 245 9.80 9.55 -36.09
CA LEU A 245 10.78 10.60 -35.73
C LEU A 245 10.78 11.77 -36.74
N VAL A 246 10.69 11.49 -38.04
CA VAL A 246 10.64 12.54 -39.08
C VAL A 246 9.36 13.38 -38.94
N VAL A 247 8.20 12.74 -38.70
CA VAL A 247 6.91 13.43 -38.51
C VAL A 247 6.96 14.33 -37.28
N VAL A 248 7.46 13.83 -36.14
CA VAL A 248 7.60 14.63 -34.91
C VAL A 248 8.50 15.85 -35.15
N THR A 249 9.59 15.67 -35.89
CA THR A 249 10.53 16.75 -36.19
C THR A 249 9.89 17.82 -37.08
N ILE A 250 9.11 17.42 -38.10
CA ILE A 250 8.39 18.34 -38.98
C ILE A 250 7.34 19.12 -38.20
N VAL A 251 6.54 18.46 -37.36
CA VAL A 251 5.53 19.11 -36.50
C VAL A 251 6.19 20.12 -35.56
N PHE A 252 7.32 19.76 -34.94
CA PHE A 252 8.08 20.67 -34.07
C PHE A 252 8.58 21.91 -34.82
N VAL A 253 9.09 21.76 -36.05
CA VAL A 253 9.54 22.88 -36.88
C VAL A 253 8.38 23.78 -37.29
N ILE A 254 7.23 23.21 -37.68
CA ILE A 254 6.02 23.97 -38.02
C ILE A 254 5.54 24.78 -36.82
N VAL A 255 5.40 24.16 -35.64
CA VAL A 255 4.99 24.86 -34.40
C VAL A 255 5.97 25.98 -34.06
N ARG A 256 7.27 25.76 -34.24
CA ARG A 256 8.29 26.80 -33.99
C ARG A 256 8.18 27.98 -34.96
N ILE A 257 7.88 27.73 -36.24
CA ILE A 257 7.67 28.78 -37.24
C ILE A 257 6.41 29.58 -36.93
N PHE A 258 5.31 28.92 -36.56
CA PHE A 258 4.06 29.60 -36.18
C PHE A 258 4.21 30.42 -34.90
N ARG A 259 4.90 29.91 -33.87
CA ARG A 259 5.21 30.70 -32.65
C ARG A 259 6.11 31.91 -32.94
N ARG A 260 7.03 31.82 -33.92
CA ARG A 260 7.85 32.97 -34.34
C ARG A 260 7.05 34.04 -35.10
N LYS A 261 6.00 33.65 -35.83
CA LYS A 261 5.18 34.59 -36.62
C LYS A 261 4.19 35.37 -35.75
N ASN A 262 3.71 34.78 -34.65
CA ASN A 262 2.80 35.45 -33.70
C ASN A 262 3.49 36.49 -32.80
N ASN A 263 4.82 36.49 -32.69
CA ASN A 263 5.57 37.46 -31.88
C ASN A 263 6.05 38.69 -32.68
N ARG A 264 5.52 38.92 -33.89
CA ARG A 264 5.97 40.02 -34.78
C ARG A 264 4.93 41.11 -35.07
N THR A 265 3.86 41.20 -34.28
CA THR A 265 2.88 42.30 -34.36
C THR A 265 2.68 42.95 -32.99
N GLN A 266 3.64 43.80 -32.60
CA GLN A 266 3.41 44.95 -31.71
C GLN A 266 4.63 45.89 -31.72
N THR A 267 4.60 46.86 -32.63
CA THR A 267 5.41 48.09 -32.75
C THR A 267 4.89 48.72 -34.06
N GLU A 268 4.38 49.95 -34.19
CA GLU A 268 4.62 51.25 -33.56
C GLU A 268 3.42 52.19 -33.79
N SER A 269 3.24 53.18 -32.91
CA SER A 269 2.91 54.60 -33.17
C SER A 269 2.48 55.22 -31.83
N GLY A 270 2.92 56.39 -31.36
CA GLY A 270 3.89 57.38 -31.80
C GLY A 270 4.13 58.33 -30.61
N TRP A 271 5.30 58.96 -30.57
CA TRP A 271 5.76 59.86 -29.51
C TRP A 271 5.20 61.29 -29.69
N HIS A 272 5.00 62.04 -28.60
CA HIS A 272 5.47 63.42 -28.35
C HIS A 272 4.70 64.11 -27.18
N GLY A 273 5.42 64.81 -26.29
CA GLY A 273 4.88 66.01 -25.61
C GLY A 273 5.05 66.16 -24.09
N SER A 274 6.22 66.66 -23.67
CA SER A 274 6.56 67.54 -22.55
C SER A 274 5.56 67.93 -21.41
N GLN A 275 6.10 67.85 -20.18
CA GLN A 275 6.10 68.83 -19.07
C GLN A 275 4.82 69.19 -18.27
N GLN A 276 5.05 69.27 -16.94
CA GLN A 276 4.45 70.11 -15.90
C GLN A 276 3.25 69.58 -15.09
N GLY A 277 3.42 69.65 -13.75
CA GLY A 277 2.32 69.96 -12.81
C GLY A 277 1.89 68.84 -11.86
N GLN A 278 2.49 68.76 -10.67
CA GLN A 278 1.75 68.37 -9.46
C GLN A 278 0.80 69.54 -9.10
N PRO A 279 -0.41 69.27 -8.56
CA PRO A 279 -0.52 68.99 -7.13
C PRO A 279 -1.57 67.93 -6.73
N SER A 280 -1.29 67.19 -5.65
CA SER A 280 -2.32 66.59 -4.78
C SER A 280 -2.94 67.68 -3.88
N PRO A 281 -4.21 67.57 -3.43
CA PRO A 281 -4.43 67.03 -2.08
C PRO A 281 -5.80 66.35 -1.82
N TYR A 282 -5.81 65.50 -0.79
CA TYR A 282 -6.88 65.02 0.12
C TYR A 282 -6.56 63.54 0.41
N GLY A 283 -5.97 63.14 1.55
CA GLY A 283 -6.32 63.50 2.93
C GLY A 283 -7.27 62.41 3.46
N GLN A 284 -6.72 61.31 4.00
CA GLN A 284 -6.78 60.92 5.43
C GLN A 284 -8.19 60.49 5.92
N ALA A 285 -8.41 59.52 6.80
CA ALA A 285 -7.57 58.66 7.62
C ALA A 285 -8.45 57.53 8.21
N VAL A 286 -7.79 56.42 8.60
CA VAL A 286 -8.26 55.48 9.64
C VAL A 286 -8.25 56.22 10.99
N PRO A 287 -9.01 55.80 12.04
CA PRO A 287 -8.37 55.04 13.14
C PRO A 287 -9.40 54.14 13.92
N PRO A 288 -9.14 53.63 15.16
CA PRO A 288 -8.74 52.23 15.36
C PRO A 288 -9.43 51.48 16.53
N GLY A 289 -9.19 50.15 16.58
CA GLY A 289 -9.01 49.38 17.83
C GLY A 289 -10.25 48.82 18.54
N ASN A 290 -10.24 47.51 18.83
CA ASN A 290 -10.17 47.06 20.23
C ASN A 290 -9.72 45.60 20.36
N THR A 291 -8.81 45.38 21.31
CA THR A 291 -8.25 44.12 21.81
C THR A 291 -9.05 43.57 22.99
N GLY A 292 -9.06 42.25 23.17
CA GLY A 292 -9.50 41.54 24.39
C GLY A 292 -10.49 40.42 24.07
N GLY A 293 -10.48 39.23 24.66
CA GLY A 293 -9.72 38.64 25.76
C GLY A 293 -10.34 37.26 26.02
N PHE A 294 -9.53 36.30 26.46
CA PHE A 294 -9.96 34.96 26.89
C PHE A 294 -10.90 35.04 28.11
N PRO A 295 -11.94 34.20 28.21
CA PRO A 295 -12.66 34.01 29.46
C PRO A 295 -11.95 32.99 30.38
N PRO A 296 -12.02 33.18 31.72
CA PRO A 296 -11.27 32.40 32.70
C PRO A 296 -11.93 31.07 33.11
N GLN A 297 -11.07 30.14 33.54
CA GLN A 297 -11.39 28.95 34.32
C GLN A 297 -12.05 29.33 35.65
N GLN A 298 -13.15 28.67 36.00
CA GLN A 298 -13.68 28.68 37.37
C GLN A 298 -13.07 27.53 38.18
N GLN A 299 -12.22 27.89 39.14
CA GLN A 299 -11.90 27.09 40.31
C GLN A 299 -12.98 27.33 41.36
N GLY A 300 -13.70 26.27 41.75
CA GLY A 300 -14.52 26.25 42.96
C GLY A 300 -13.84 25.36 44.00
N SER A 301 -13.57 25.92 45.18
CA SER A 301 -13.05 25.22 46.36
C SER A 301 -14.08 25.17 47.48
N ASN A 302 -14.05 24.06 48.23
CA ASN A 302 -14.59 23.79 49.57
C ASN A 302 -16.10 23.53 49.72
N GLN A 303 -16.48 22.29 50.07
CA GLN A 303 -16.64 21.91 51.48
C GLN A 303 -16.81 20.40 51.69
N ASN A 304 -16.10 19.96 52.73
CA ASN A 304 -16.15 18.73 53.52
C ASN A 304 -17.59 18.26 53.88
N GLN A 305 -17.90 16.97 53.70
CA GLN A 305 -18.66 16.16 54.67
C GLN A 305 -18.56 14.65 54.36
N SER A 306 -18.29 13.89 55.41
CA SER A 306 -18.29 12.43 55.48
C SER A 306 -19.71 11.90 55.75
N SER A 307 -20.02 10.69 55.28
CA SER A 307 -20.54 9.56 56.08
C SER A 307 -21.22 8.47 55.23
N GLY A 308 -20.57 7.30 55.14
CA GLY A 308 -21.18 5.99 55.43
C GLY A 308 -22.04 5.26 54.37
N PRO A 309 -22.20 3.92 54.52
CA PRO A 309 -22.43 2.97 53.43
C PRO A 309 -23.79 2.26 53.48
N TRP A 310 -24.38 1.90 52.33
CA TRP A 310 -25.42 0.84 52.28
C TRP A 310 -25.43 0.13 50.91
N GLY A 311 -25.24 -1.20 50.95
CA GLY A 311 -25.85 -2.15 49.99
C GLY A 311 -27.35 -2.33 50.33
N PRO A 312 -28.04 -3.41 49.93
CA PRO A 312 -27.59 -4.70 49.41
C PRO A 312 -27.56 -4.83 47.89
#